data_AF-K9V9A8-F1
#
_entry.id   AF-K9V9A8-F1
#
_cell.length_a   1.000
_cell.length_b   1.000
_cell.length_c   1.000
_cell.angle_alpha   90.00
_cell.angle_beta   90.00
_cell.angle_gamma   90.00
#
_symmetry.space_group_name_H-M   'P 1'
#
loop_
_entity.id
_entity.type
_entity.pdbx_description
1 polymer ?
#
loop_
_entity_poly.entity_id
_entity_poly.type
_entity_poly.pdbx_seq_one_letter_code
_entity_poly.pdbx_strand_id
1 'polypeptide(L)'
;MNNKLVSILTGAIVLATPFTSTVAQAETSQLTQLFPVLSGIELTQTQTTQLQQLTQDTFPKIQAVLTEEQKIQFQAGLQEGKPVRVTLSSLNLSTQQQKQLRGIFQSTKSQIRKTLTAQQQRQIMQNFWSLQQQAQ
;
A
#
# COMPACT_ATOMS: atom_id res chain seq x y z
N MET A 1 58.12 -18.74 -22.04
CA MET A 1 58.67 -18.20 -20.79
C MET A 1 57.55 -17.42 -20.11
N ASN A 2 56.77 -18.02 -19.21
CA ASN A 2 57.07 -18.21 -17.78
C ASN A 2 57.63 -16.94 -17.14
N ASN A 3 56.84 -16.31 -16.27
CA ASN A 3 57.12 -16.25 -14.83
C ASN A 3 55.84 -15.98 -14.03
N LYS A 4 55.61 -16.85 -13.05
CA LYS A 4 54.63 -16.70 -11.97
C LYS A 4 55.28 -15.86 -10.86
N LEU A 5 54.54 -14.94 -10.26
CA LEU A 5 54.66 -14.66 -8.82
C LEU A 5 53.30 -14.28 -8.24
N VAL A 6 52.96 -15.03 -7.20
CA VAL A 6 51.81 -14.91 -6.31
C VAL A 6 52.03 -13.75 -5.35
N SER A 7 50.99 -12.97 -5.04
CA SER A 7 50.92 -12.30 -3.73
C SER A 7 49.48 -12.20 -3.26
N ILE A 8 49.25 -12.83 -2.11
CA ILE A 8 48.01 -12.90 -1.36
C ILE A 8 47.93 -11.61 -0.54
N LEU A 9 46.92 -10.78 -0.81
CA LEU A 9 46.46 -9.81 0.18
C LEU A 9 45.09 -10.25 0.66
N THR A 10 45.13 -10.79 1.87
CA THR A 10 43.99 -10.97 2.78
C THR A 10 43.31 -9.62 3.00
N GLY A 11 42.29 -9.33 2.20
CA GLY A 11 41.31 -8.30 2.48
C GLY A 11 40.02 -9.00 2.86
N ALA A 12 39.70 -9.08 4.14
CA ALA A 12 38.36 -9.43 4.58
C ALA A 12 37.41 -8.31 4.13
N ILE A 13 36.87 -8.43 2.92
CA ILE A 13 35.67 -7.69 2.55
C ILE A 13 34.55 -8.37 3.32
N VAL A 14 34.21 -7.82 4.49
CA VAL A 14 32.85 -8.00 5.01
C VAL A 14 31.95 -7.44 3.91
N LEU A 15 31.36 -8.34 3.14
CA LEU A 15 30.26 -8.04 2.23
C LEU A 15 29.15 -7.46 3.12
N ALA A 16 29.15 -6.13 3.29
CA ALA A 16 27.95 -5.41 3.66
C ALA A 16 26.98 -5.65 2.50
N THR A 17 26.18 -6.70 2.62
CA THR A 17 25.09 -6.96 1.72
C THR A 17 24.23 -5.69 1.71
N PRO A 18 24.07 -5.00 0.57
CA PRO A 18 23.04 -3.99 0.50
C PRO A 18 21.73 -4.75 0.76
N PHE A 19 21.06 -4.44 1.86
CA PHE A 19 19.68 -4.86 2.06
C PHE A 19 18.89 -4.22 0.91
N THR A 20 18.71 -4.94 -0.19
CA THR A 20 17.82 -4.56 -1.26
C THR A 20 16.40 -4.77 -0.75
N SER A 21 15.86 -3.77 -0.06
CA SER A 21 14.48 -3.74 0.43
C SER A 21 13.50 -3.44 -0.72
N THR A 22 13.56 -4.20 -1.81
CA THR A 22 12.75 -3.91 -3.02
C THR A 22 11.29 -4.35 -2.88
N VAL A 23 10.98 -5.25 -1.94
CA VAL A 23 9.60 -5.72 -1.70
C VAL A 23 8.74 -4.70 -0.95
N ALA A 24 9.35 -3.79 -0.18
CA ALA A 24 8.59 -2.90 0.70
C ALA A 24 7.80 -1.79 -0.02
N GLN A 25 8.21 -1.42 -1.24
CA GLN A 25 7.60 -0.30 -1.98
C GLN A 25 6.34 -0.71 -2.79
N ALA A 26 6.21 -1.99 -3.16
CA ALA A 26 5.07 -2.46 -3.94
C ALA A 26 3.77 -2.53 -3.11
N GLU A 27 3.87 -2.86 -1.83
CA GLU A 27 2.70 -3.04 -0.96
C GLU A 27 2.17 -1.72 -0.37
N THR A 28 3.03 -0.73 -0.11
CA THR A 28 2.59 0.63 0.27
C THR A 28 1.84 1.34 -0.85
N SER A 29 2.14 0.97 -2.10
CA SER A 29 1.41 1.44 -3.28
C SER A 29 -0.05 0.98 -3.26
N GLN A 30 -0.33 -0.25 -2.81
CA GLN A 30 -1.69 -0.77 -2.70
C GLN A 30 -2.51 -0.07 -1.61
N LEU A 31 -1.88 0.26 -0.47
CA LEU A 31 -2.56 1.05 0.56
C LEU A 31 -2.91 2.46 0.06
N THR A 32 -2.03 3.06 -0.75
CA THR A 32 -2.27 4.37 -1.36
C THR A 32 -3.36 4.30 -2.43
N GLN A 33 -3.51 3.16 -3.14
CA GLN A 33 -4.66 2.92 -4.03
C GLN A 33 -5.99 2.81 -3.26
N LEU A 34 -5.97 2.24 -2.06
CA LEU A 34 -7.13 2.19 -1.15
C LEU A 34 -7.44 3.56 -0.53
N PHE A 35 -6.38 4.29 -0.16
CA PHE A 35 -6.45 5.58 0.51
C PHE A 35 -5.52 6.59 -0.16
N PRO A 36 -5.97 7.26 -1.25
CA PRO A 36 -5.16 8.24 -1.99
C PRO A 36 -4.63 9.39 -1.13
N VAL A 37 -5.30 9.68 0.00
CA VAL A 37 -4.86 10.67 0.99
C VAL A 37 -3.49 10.38 1.61
N LEU A 38 -2.97 9.15 1.47
CA LEU A 38 -1.63 8.76 1.95
C LEU A 38 -0.50 9.09 0.97
N SER A 39 -0.84 9.56 -0.24
CA SER A 39 0.16 9.90 -1.25
C SER A 39 1.13 10.97 -0.72
N GLY A 40 2.43 10.73 -0.88
CA GLY A 40 3.48 11.67 -0.47
C GLY A 40 3.71 11.79 1.04
N ILE A 41 3.09 10.92 1.86
CA ILE A 41 3.40 10.85 3.29
C ILE A 41 4.72 10.09 3.46
N GLU A 42 5.72 10.74 4.04
CA GLU A 42 6.95 10.07 4.47
C GLU A 42 6.66 9.15 5.66
N LEU A 43 7.01 7.88 5.54
CA LEU A 43 6.76 6.85 6.56
C LEU A 43 8.08 6.31 7.08
N THR A 44 8.17 6.05 8.39
CA THR A 44 9.30 5.31 8.95
C THR A 44 9.22 3.84 8.54
N GLN A 45 10.34 3.11 8.64
CA GLN A 45 10.36 1.68 8.31
C GLN A 45 9.33 0.87 9.11
N THR A 46 9.19 1.16 10.41
CA THR A 46 8.21 0.50 11.28
C THR A 46 6.77 0.81 10.84
N GLN A 47 6.48 2.06 10.49
CA GLN A 47 5.15 2.45 9.99
C GLN A 47 4.83 1.76 8.67
N THR A 48 5.79 1.74 7.74
CA THR A 48 5.69 1.02 6.48
C THR A 48 5.31 -0.44 6.69
N THR A 49 6.01 -1.16 7.58
CA THR A 49 5.71 -2.57 7.88
C THR A 49 4.31 -2.75 8.48
N GLN A 50 3.90 -1.90 9.42
CA GLN A 50 2.55 -1.98 10.00
C GLN A 50 1.45 -1.71 8.96
N LEU A 51 1.67 -0.76 8.06
CA LEU A 51 0.73 -0.41 7.01
C LEU A 51 0.66 -1.47 5.91
N GLN A 52 1.76 -2.16 5.62
CA GLN A 52 1.77 -3.33 4.73
C GLN A 52 0.92 -4.47 5.29
N GLN A 53 1.13 -4.82 6.57
CA GLN A 53 0.32 -5.84 7.25
C GLN A 53 -1.16 -5.46 7.23
N LEU A 54 -1.47 -4.19 7.50
CA LEU A 54 -2.85 -3.69 7.42
C LEU A 54 -3.45 -3.83 6.02
N THR A 55 -2.64 -3.65 4.97
CA THR A 55 -3.07 -3.83 3.57
C THR A 55 -3.38 -5.29 3.29
N GLN A 56 -2.48 -6.19 3.68
CA GLN A 56 -2.63 -7.63 3.54
C GLN A 56 -3.86 -8.17 4.31
N ASP A 57 -4.23 -7.53 5.42
CA ASP A 57 -5.44 -7.86 6.16
C ASP A 57 -6.71 -7.25 5.54
N THR A 58 -6.61 -6.10 4.89
CA THR A 58 -7.77 -5.33 4.40
C THR A 58 -8.26 -5.86 3.05
N PHE A 59 -7.34 -6.16 2.13
CA PHE A 59 -7.70 -6.53 0.76
C PHE A 59 -8.52 -7.84 0.68
N PRO A 60 -8.17 -8.92 1.41
CA PRO A 60 -8.99 -10.13 1.45
C PRO A 60 -10.37 -9.89 2.05
N LYS A 61 -10.50 -8.99 3.03
CA LYS A 61 -11.82 -8.64 3.61
C LYS A 61 -12.70 -7.94 2.60
N ILE A 62 -12.14 -7.09 1.74
CA ILE A 62 -12.87 -6.48 0.62
C ILE A 62 -13.34 -7.56 -0.34
N GLN A 63 -12.45 -8.45 -0.78
CA GLN A 63 -12.79 -9.53 -1.71
C GLN A 63 -13.86 -10.47 -1.14
N ALA A 64 -13.81 -10.79 0.15
CA ALA A 64 -14.78 -11.66 0.81
C ALA A 64 -16.21 -11.10 0.85
N VAL A 65 -16.39 -9.77 0.68
CA VAL A 65 -17.72 -9.15 0.58
C VAL A 65 -18.29 -9.26 -0.83
N LEU A 66 -17.44 -9.44 -1.84
CA LEU A 66 -17.84 -9.49 -3.25
C LEU A 66 -18.26 -10.90 -3.65
N THR A 67 -19.21 -10.97 -4.60
CA THR A 67 -19.51 -12.20 -5.36
C THR A 67 -18.35 -12.54 -6.30
N GLU A 68 -18.32 -13.77 -6.81
CA GLU A 68 -17.25 -14.19 -7.73
C GLU A 68 -17.20 -13.32 -9.00
N GLU A 69 -18.35 -13.00 -9.58
CA GLU A 69 -18.44 -12.12 -10.76
C GLU A 69 -17.92 -10.71 -10.45
N GLN A 70 -18.28 -10.17 -9.28
CA GLN A 70 -17.79 -8.86 -8.83
C GLN A 70 -16.28 -8.88 -8.55
N LYS A 71 -15.71 -9.98 -8.04
CA LYS A 71 -14.26 -10.12 -7.85
C LYS A 71 -13.51 -10.04 -9.17
N ILE A 72 -14.01 -10.69 -10.22
CA ILE A 72 -13.40 -10.64 -11.56
C ILE A 72 -13.41 -9.20 -12.09
N GLN A 73 -14.56 -8.52 -12.03
CA GLN A 73 -14.68 -7.12 -12.45
C GLN A 73 -13.79 -6.18 -11.61
N PHE A 74 -13.72 -6.45 -10.31
CA PHE A 74 -12.86 -5.71 -9.41
C PHE A 74 -11.39 -5.87 -9.80
N GLN A 75 -10.93 -7.09 -10.03
CA GLN A 75 -9.54 -7.37 -10.39
C GLN A 75 -9.18 -6.78 -11.76
N ALA A 76 -10.09 -6.85 -12.74
CA ALA A 76 -9.92 -6.21 -14.04
C ALA A 76 -9.73 -4.69 -13.91
N GLY A 77 -10.58 -4.01 -13.13
CA GLY A 77 -10.43 -2.56 -12.92
C GLY A 77 -9.11 -2.19 -12.24
N LEU A 78 -8.60 -3.02 -11.34
CA LEU A 78 -7.27 -2.79 -10.74
C LEU A 78 -6.13 -2.99 -11.75
N GLN A 79 -6.24 -3.99 -12.63
CA GLN A 79 -5.26 -4.20 -13.71
C GLN A 79 -5.25 -3.05 -14.72
N GLU A 80 -6.38 -2.40 -14.93
CA GLU A 80 -6.51 -1.16 -15.71
C GLU A 80 -5.94 0.08 -14.99
N GLY A 81 -5.43 -0.08 -13.75
CA GLY A 81 -4.89 1.01 -12.95
C GLY A 81 -5.95 1.92 -12.32
N LYS A 82 -7.23 1.52 -12.33
CA LYS A 82 -8.29 2.32 -11.70
C LYS A 82 -8.15 2.30 -10.18
N PRO A 83 -8.42 3.43 -9.50
CA PRO A 83 -8.41 3.45 -8.04
C PRO A 83 -9.45 2.48 -7.46
N VAL A 84 -9.10 1.78 -6.38
CA VAL A 84 -9.96 0.77 -5.74
C VAL A 84 -11.37 1.29 -5.50
N ARG A 85 -11.49 2.54 -5.03
CA ARG A 85 -12.77 3.15 -4.69
C ARG A 85 -13.65 3.37 -5.92
N VAL A 86 -13.05 3.74 -7.05
CA VAL A 86 -13.75 3.90 -8.34
C VAL A 86 -14.20 2.53 -8.85
N THR A 87 -13.30 1.55 -8.83
CA THR A 87 -13.61 0.18 -9.25
C THR A 87 -14.74 -0.42 -8.44
N LEU A 88 -14.75 -0.25 -7.11
CA LEU A 88 -15.85 -0.73 -6.26
C LEU A 88 -17.16 0.00 -6.54
N SER A 89 -17.12 1.30 -6.81
CA SER A 89 -18.34 2.09 -7.11
C SER A 89 -18.96 1.75 -8.47
N SER A 90 -18.20 1.20 -9.41
CA SER A 90 -18.73 0.72 -10.69
C SER A 90 -19.34 -0.68 -10.62
N LEU A 91 -19.17 -1.41 -9.50
CA LEU A 91 -19.80 -2.71 -9.30
C LEU A 91 -21.26 -2.52 -8.88
N ASN A 92 -22.12 -3.45 -9.30
CA ASN A 92 -23.51 -3.52 -8.83
C ASN A 92 -23.57 -4.09 -7.40
N LEU A 93 -23.10 -3.31 -6.41
CA LEU A 93 -23.05 -3.71 -5.01
C LEU A 93 -24.41 -3.61 -4.34
N SER A 94 -24.80 -4.64 -3.59
CA SER A 94 -25.98 -4.59 -2.74
C SER A 94 -25.80 -3.61 -1.57
N THR A 95 -26.91 -3.13 -1.00
CA THR A 95 -26.88 -2.25 0.18
C THR A 95 -26.10 -2.87 1.35
N GLN A 96 -26.20 -4.19 1.52
CA GLN A 96 -25.46 -4.91 2.56
C GLN A 96 -23.95 -4.91 2.28
N GLN A 97 -23.54 -5.18 1.03
CA GLN A 97 -22.13 -5.14 0.63
C GLN A 97 -21.55 -3.74 0.81
N GLN A 98 -22.27 -2.70 0.39
CA GLN A 98 -21.87 -1.31 0.59
C GLN A 98 -21.65 -0.97 2.07
N LYS A 99 -22.55 -1.44 2.95
CA LYS A 99 -22.42 -1.25 4.41
C LYS A 99 -21.20 -1.97 4.96
N GLN A 100 -20.96 -3.22 4.55
CA GLN A 100 -19.79 -4.00 4.99
C GLN A 100 -18.48 -3.35 4.53
N LEU A 101 -18.38 -2.97 3.25
CA LEU A 101 -17.21 -2.27 2.71
C LEU A 101 -16.95 -0.94 3.43
N ARG A 102 -18.00 -0.15 3.69
CA ARG A 102 -17.87 1.08 4.49
C ARG A 102 -17.30 0.78 5.88
N GLY A 103 -17.75 -0.28 6.54
CA GLY A 103 -17.21 -0.73 7.82
C GLY A 103 -15.72 -1.07 7.76
N ILE A 104 -15.32 -1.85 6.74
CA ILE A 104 -13.92 -2.21 6.49
C ILE A 104 -13.08 -0.94 6.32
N PHE A 105 -13.47 -0.03 5.42
CA PHE A 105 -12.74 1.21 5.18
C PHE A 105 -12.63 2.10 6.42
N GLN A 106 -13.68 2.21 7.24
CA GLN A 106 -13.62 2.99 8.47
C GLN A 106 -12.68 2.39 9.51
N SER A 107 -12.71 1.06 9.67
CA SER A 107 -11.78 0.35 10.55
C SER A 107 -10.34 0.56 10.10
N THR A 108 -10.04 0.35 8.81
CA THR A 108 -8.70 0.54 8.25
C THR A 108 -8.22 1.98 8.40
N LYS A 109 -9.06 2.99 8.14
CA LYS A 109 -8.73 4.41 8.40
C LYS A 109 -8.38 4.67 9.87
N SER A 110 -9.09 4.05 10.79
CA SER A 110 -8.81 4.17 12.22
C SER A 110 -7.43 3.61 12.56
N GLN A 111 -7.09 2.45 12.02
CA GLN A 111 -5.78 1.81 12.23
C GLN A 111 -4.64 2.62 11.61
N ILE A 112 -4.81 3.11 10.37
CA ILE A 112 -3.87 4.02 9.73
C ILE A 112 -3.57 5.22 10.64
N ARG A 113 -4.60 5.89 11.17
CA ARG A 113 -4.39 7.05 12.04
C ARG A 113 -3.58 6.71 13.30
N LYS A 114 -3.79 5.54 13.89
CA LYS A 114 -3.02 5.09 15.08
C LYS A 114 -1.55 4.83 14.79
N THR A 115 -1.20 4.44 13.56
CA THR A 115 0.18 4.21 13.14
C THR A 115 0.93 5.50 12.84
N LEU A 116 0.22 6.59 12.51
CA LEU A 116 0.81 7.84 12.05
C LEU A 116 1.00 8.86 13.18
N THR A 117 2.02 9.70 13.02
CA THR A 117 2.28 10.83 13.91
C THR A 117 1.25 11.94 13.71
N ALA A 118 1.13 12.84 14.70
CA ALA A 118 0.26 14.00 14.59
C ALA A 118 0.58 14.88 13.37
N GLN A 119 1.86 15.02 13.01
CA GLN A 119 2.28 15.77 11.82
C GLN A 119 1.82 15.08 10.53
N GLN A 120 2.04 13.77 10.40
CA GLN A 120 1.58 13.00 9.23
C GLN A 120 0.06 13.03 9.09
N GLN A 121 -0.69 12.99 10.21
CA GLN A 121 -2.15 13.14 10.19
C GLN A 121 -2.61 14.51 9.68
N ARG A 122 -1.89 15.60 10.02
CA ARG A 122 -2.17 16.93 9.46
C ARG A 122 -1.93 16.95 7.94
N GLN A 123 -0.86 16.31 7.47
CA GLN A 123 -0.59 16.20 6.03
C GLN A 123 -1.70 15.41 5.31
N ILE A 124 -2.20 14.32 5.90
CA ILE A 124 -3.35 13.59 5.36
C ILE A 124 -4.58 14.49 5.23
N MET A 125 -4.81 15.37 6.21
CA MET A 125 -5.93 16.32 6.15
C MET A 125 -5.76 17.30 4.98
N GLN A 126 -4.54 17.80 4.74
CA GLN A 126 -4.25 18.64 3.59
C GLN A 126 -4.46 17.89 2.26
N ASN A 127 -3.97 16.65 2.17
CA ASN A 127 -4.18 15.78 1.00
C ASN A 127 -5.67 15.51 0.77
N PHE A 128 -6.46 15.35 1.84
CA PHE A 128 -7.90 15.19 1.71
C PHE A 128 -8.56 16.42 1.09
N TRP A 129 -8.20 17.62 1.55
CA TRP A 129 -8.73 18.86 1.00
C TRP A 129 -8.32 19.07 -0.47
N SER A 130 -7.07 18.77 -0.83
CA SER A 130 -6.63 18.90 -2.22
C SER A 130 -7.39 17.94 -3.15
N LEU A 131 -7.60 16.70 -2.75
CA LEU A 131 -8.39 15.73 -3.51
C LEU A 131 -9.86 16.16 -3.63
N GLN A 132 -10.43 16.78 -2.59
CA GLN A 132 -11.80 17.29 -2.63
C GLN A 132 -11.95 18.49 -3.58
N GLN A 133 -10.91 19.32 -3.72
CA GLN A 133 -10.92 20.42 -4.70
C GLN A 133 -10.80 19.92 -6.13
N GLN A 134 -9.97 18.89 -6.38
CA GLN A 134 -9.80 18.30 -7.70
C GLN A 134 -11.04 17.56 -8.23
N ALA A 135 -11.96 17.18 -7.34
CA ALA A 135 -13.18 16.47 -7.70
C ALA A 135 -14.37 17.41 -8.03
N GLN A 136 -14.19 18.73 -7.95
CA GLN A 136 -15.16 19.76 -8.33
C GLN A 136 -14.81 20.36 -9.69
#